data_AF-A0A7Y7DTM9-F1
#
_entry.id   AF-A0A7Y7DTM9-F1
#
_cell.length_a   1.000
_cell.length_b   1.000
_cell.length_c   1.000
_cell.angle_alpha   90.00
_cell.angle_beta   90.00
_cell.angle_gamma   90.00
#
_symmetry.space_group_name_H-M   'P 1'
#
loop_
_entity.id
_entity.type
_entity.pdbx_description
1 polymer ?
#
loop_
_entity_poly.entity_id
_entity_poly.type
_entity_poly.pdbx_seq_one_letter_code
_entity_poly.pdbx_strand_id
1 'polypeptide(L)'
;MKQKAQVFDRNPTMNLIEACSLENGILRFDDAQQSTFASNAFSTNKKCAFFIPASGSGSRMFDELFRFMKSSVHTEGSRKFFEVFRSMAIYASLEEEQKQKLEDMSETEIAELVLSPAEMNLLQRPKGLIPFHIVDDGILNAFQEHVLQAKELLPNEPSIHFTLQDGYQEEVNDSIAERVDLKSIHVEFSTQDRGTDAFCFDENRNLIASDGFPLRRPAGHGSLLVNLNDIDADLVLIKNIDNVQHISKSARSNETWKILVGVLEQFEKEVKNLRENYSDERFAELNENYKLFPSGEVLSQELLEKMVARPTRVCGMVLNQGAPGGGPFWIEKSGEITKQIVEKVQISTVEDQQKIMTESSHFNPVMIVASKNDMDGNRLNLHDFSNDEQYLVVKKPYNGKTIYYRELPGLWNGGMYHWNTLFVEIPSEVFSPVKTVLDLTASEHQAD
;
A
#
# COMPACT_ATOMS: atom_id res chain seq x y z
N MET A 1 11.29 -6.40 -27.58
CA MET A 1 12.69 -5.89 -27.56
C MET A 1 12.98 -5.01 -26.34
N LYS A 2 12.25 -3.92 -26.07
CA LYS A 2 12.47 -3.04 -24.88
C LYS A 2 12.51 -3.81 -23.54
N GLN A 3 11.49 -4.63 -23.23
CA GLN A 3 11.43 -5.38 -21.98
C GLN A 3 12.59 -6.38 -21.82
N LYS A 4 13.00 -7.07 -22.90
CA LYS A 4 14.13 -7.99 -22.89
C LYS A 4 15.42 -7.27 -22.48
N ALA A 5 15.69 -6.10 -23.06
CA ALA A 5 16.87 -5.31 -22.72
C ALA A 5 16.83 -4.81 -21.27
N GLN A 6 15.66 -4.40 -20.79
CA GLN A 6 15.47 -4.02 -19.39
C GLN A 6 15.69 -5.18 -18.41
N VAL A 7 15.34 -6.41 -18.78
CA VAL A 7 15.52 -7.57 -17.91
C VAL A 7 16.98 -8.02 -17.84
N PHE A 8 17.75 -7.94 -18.94
CA PHE A 8 19.08 -8.57 -19.03
C PHE A 8 20.26 -7.61 -19.16
N ASP A 9 20.05 -6.40 -19.63
CA ASP A 9 21.14 -5.48 -20.00
C ASP A 9 21.24 -4.28 -19.05
N ARG A 10 20.24 -4.08 -18.18
CA ARG A 10 20.18 -2.97 -17.22
C ARG A 10 19.58 -3.45 -15.91
N ASN A 11 20.11 -2.99 -14.79
CA ASN A 11 19.49 -3.15 -13.48
C ASN A 11 19.49 -1.78 -12.80
N PRO A 12 18.38 -1.04 -12.82
CA PRO A 12 18.36 0.31 -12.28
C PRO A 12 18.52 0.23 -10.76
N THR A 13 19.60 0.83 -10.26
CA THR A 13 19.81 1.07 -8.84
C THR A 13 19.64 2.55 -8.55
N MET A 14 19.12 2.86 -7.37
CA MET A 14 19.06 4.21 -6.85
C MET A 14 20.39 4.59 -6.21
N ASN A 15 20.83 5.82 -6.44
CA ASN A 15 21.97 6.41 -5.75
C ASN A 15 21.48 7.10 -4.48
N LEU A 16 21.59 6.41 -3.34
CA LEU A 16 21.23 6.96 -2.04
C LEU A 16 22.31 7.96 -1.59
N ILE A 17 21.86 9.11 -1.11
CA ILE A 17 22.72 10.11 -0.45
C ILE A 17 22.71 9.88 1.05
N GLU A 18 21.52 9.79 1.63
CA GLU A 18 21.31 9.57 3.06
C GLU A 18 19.89 9.02 3.30
N ALA A 19 19.67 8.38 4.45
CA ALA A 19 18.33 8.04 4.92
C ALA A 19 17.62 9.28 5.43
N CYS A 20 16.33 9.44 5.11
CA CYS A 20 15.56 10.51 5.74
C CYS A 20 15.40 10.22 7.23
N SER A 21 15.52 11.27 8.04
CA SER A 21 15.39 11.25 9.49
C SER A 21 14.50 12.38 9.97
N LEU A 22 14.25 12.42 11.29
CA LEU A 22 13.52 13.51 11.92
C LEU A 22 14.27 14.83 11.88
N GLU A 23 15.60 14.83 11.72
CA GLU A 23 16.35 16.07 11.51
C GLU A 23 16.29 16.48 10.04
N ASN A 24 16.23 15.50 9.13
CA ASN A 24 16.32 15.75 7.70
C ASN A 24 15.36 14.86 6.88
N GLY A 25 14.25 15.44 6.43
CA GLY A 25 13.32 14.82 5.45
C GLY A 25 12.04 14.20 6.02
N ILE A 26 11.98 13.86 7.32
CA ILE A 26 10.76 13.39 8.01
C ILE A 26 10.23 14.47 8.96
N LEU A 27 8.94 14.75 8.86
CA LEU A 27 8.20 15.66 9.72
C LEU A 27 7.66 14.93 10.94
N ARG A 28 7.76 15.57 12.09
CA ARG A 28 7.11 15.14 13.33
C ARG A 28 6.41 16.35 13.90
N PHE A 29 5.16 16.15 14.29
CA PHE A 29 4.30 17.19 14.83
C PHE A 29 3.99 16.90 16.28
N ASP A 30 3.93 17.94 17.11
CA ASP A 30 3.42 17.83 18.47
C ASP A 30 1.89 17.66 18.50
N ASP A 31 1.32 17.39 19.68
CA ASP A 31 -0.12 17.14 19.83
C ASP A 31 -0.98 18.34 19.41
N ALA A 32 -0.49 19.58 19.58
CA ALA A 32 -1.23 20.79 19.22
C ALA A 32 -1.26 20.98 17.68
N GLN A 33 -0.14 20.75 17.02
CA GLN A 33 -0.03 20.73 15.57
C GLN A 33 -0.89 19.60 14.97
N GLN A 34 -0.79 18.38 15.51
CA GLN A 34 -1.61 17.25 15.09
C GLN A 34 -3.11 17.57 15.21
N SER A 35 -3.54 18.10 16.36
CA SER A 35 -4.93 18.51 16.58
C SER A 35 -5.38 19.55 15.55
N THR A 36 -4.52 20.52 15.23
CA THR A 36 -4.80 21.57 14.24
C THR A 36 -4.95 21.00 12.83
N PHE A 37 -4.04 20.11 12.41
CA PHE A 37 -4.15 19.44 11.12
C PHE A 37 -5.40 18.57 11.04
N ALA A 38 -5.67 17.78 12.09
CA ALA A 38 -6.83 16.91 12.13
C ALA A 38 -8.16 17.69 12.10
N SER A 39 -8.25 18.84 12.78
CA SER A 39 -9.46 19.68 12.77
C SER A 39 -9.70 20.38 11.44
N ASN A 40 -8.62 20.69 10.71
CA ASN A 40 -8.68 21.36 9.41
C ASN A 40 -8.76 20.37 8.24
N ALA A 41 -8.65 19.07 8.51
CA ALA A 41 -8.75 18.04 7.48
C ALA A 41 -10.08 18.12 6.76
N PHE A 42 -10.05 17.95 5.44
CA PHE A 42 -11.24 18.02 4.59
C PHE A 42 -11.92 19.40 4.63
N SER A 43 -11.17 20.45 4.97
CA SER A 43 -11.68 21.82 4.94
C SER A 43 -11.89 22.34 3.52
N THR A 44 -11.24 21.71 2.54
CA THR A 44 -11.45 21.99 1.12
C THR A 44 -12.62 21.17 0.58
N ASN A 45 -13.37 21.70 -0.39
CA ASN A 45 -14.48 20.99 -1.03
C ASN A 45 -14.00 19.97 -2.09
N LYS A 46 -12.88 19.29 -1.81
CA LYS A 46 -12.26 18.31 -2.71
C LYS A 46 -13.03 16.99 -2.65
N LYS A 47 -13.24 16.37 -3.81
CA LYS A 47 -13.80 15.02 -3.89
C LYS A 47 -12.75 14.03 -3.35
N CYS A 48 -13.15 13.22 -2.37
CA CYS A 48 -12.25 12.30 -1.67
C CYS A 48 -12.56 10.85 -1.98
N ALA A 49 -11.54 10.02 -2.14
CA ALA A 49 -11.71 8.57 -2.26
C ALA A 49 -10.67 7.78 -1.46
N PHE A 50 -11.09 6.66 -0.89
CA PHE A 50 -10.17 5.60 -0.48
C PHE A 50 -9.78 4.77 -1.70
N PHE A 51 -8.48 4.55 -1.91
CA PHE A 51 -7.98 3.61 -2.89
C PHE A 51 -7.29 2.46 -2.18
N ILE A 52 -7.89 1.27 -2.29
CA ILE A 52 -7.44 0.07 -1.59
C ILE A 52 -6.98 -0.96 -2.62
N PRO A 53 -5.66 -1.06 -2.88
CA PRO A 53 -5.14 -2.09 -3.75
C PRO A 53 -5.43 -3.50 -3.21
N ALA A 54 -5.86 -4.40 -4.10
CA ALA A 54 -5.88 -5.82 -3.80
C ALA A 54 -4.49 -6.30 -3.39
N SER A 55 -4.43 -6.95 -2.24
CA SER A 55 -3.38 -7.93 -1.97
C SER A 55 -3.63 -9.17 -2.84
N GLY A 56 -2.55 -9.87 -3.21
CA GLY A 56 -2.67 -11.18 -3.86
C GLY A 56 -3.50 -12.19 -3.05
N SER A 57 -3.64 -13.42 -3.57
CA SER A 57 -4.39 -14.50 -2.91
C SER A 57 -3.96 -14.76 -1.45
N GLY A 58 -4.87 -15.31 -0.64
CA GLY A 58 -4.63 -15.76 0.73
C GLY A 58 -3.48 -16.76 0.90
N SER A 59 -2.99 -17.39 -0.16
CA SER A 59 -1.94 -18.42 -0.14
C SER A 59 -0.85 -18.21 0.92
N ARG A 60 -0.12 -17.08 0.89
CA ARG A 60 0.98 -16.81 1.84
C ARG A 60 0.52 -16.70 3.29
N MET A 61 -0.70 -16.24 3.51
CA MET A 61 -1.30 -16.11 4.84
C MET A 61 -1.46 -17.47 5.54
N PHE A 62 -1.62 -18.54 4.75
CA PHE A 62 -1.82 -19.90 5.22
C PHE A 62 -0.64 -20.84 4.93
N ASP A 63 0.54 -20.34 4.54
CA ASP A 63 1.67 -21.16 4.13
C ASP A 63 2.05 -22.23 5.19
N GLU A 64 2.04 -21.85 6.47
CA GLU A 64 2.35 -22.76 7.58
C GLU A 64 1.31 -23.88 7.73
N LEU A 65 0.01 -23.54 7.61
CA LEU A 65 -1.07 -24.51 7.67
C LEU A 65 -1.08 -25.44 6.44
N PHE A 66 -0.74 -24.89 5.27
CA PHE A 66 -0.63 -25.67 4.03
C PHE A 66 0.53 -26.67 4.10
N ARG A 67 1.69 -26.27 4.65
CA ARG A 67 2.82 -27.19 4.89
C ARG A 67 2.44 -28.32 5.83
N PHE A 68 1.73 -27.99 6.91
CA PHE A 68 1.18 -28.99 7.83
C PHE A 68 0.24 -29.96 7.10
N MET A 69 -0.77 -29.45 6.39
CA MET A 69 -1.73 -30.27 5.62
C MET A 69 -1.04 -31.25 4.66
N LYS A 70 0.06 -30.84 4.02
CA LYS A 70 0.80 -31.70 3.06
C LYS A 70 1.71 -32.75 3.68
N SER A 71 2.19 -32.51 4.90
CA SER A 71 3.20 -33.36 5.54
C SER A 71 2.70 -34.10 6.78
N SER A 72 1.57 -33.66 7.33
CA SER A 72 1.09 -34.00 8.67
C SER A 72 2.14 -33.76 9.78
N VAL A 73 3.12 -32.89 9.53
CA VAL A 73 4.15 -32.50 10.50
C VAL A 73 3.91 -31.05 10.91
N HIS A 74 3.76 -30.84 12.21
CA HIS A 74 3.54 -29.50 12.75
C HIS A 74 4.75 -28.59 12.62
N THR A 75 4.51 -27.43 12.01
CA THR A 75 5.32 -26.24 12.20
C THR A 75 4.91 -25.49 13.48
N GLU A 76 5.73 -24.56 13.94
CA GLU A 76 5.36 -23.66 15.04
C GLU A 76 4.07 -22.88 14.74
N GLY A 77 3.96 -22.33 13.52
CA GLY A 77 2.77 -21.60 13.08
C GLY A 77 1.51 -22.47 13.04
N SER A 78 1.62 -23.71 12.55
CA SER A 78 0.46 -24.63 12.53
C SER A 78 -0.03 -25.01 13.92
N ARG A 79 0.87 -25.23 14.90
CA ARG A 79 0.48 -25.52 16.30
C ARG A 79 -0.28 -24.34 16.89
N LYS A 80 0.30 -23.15 16.77
CA LYS A 80 -0.34 -21.92 17.27
C LYS A 80 -1.69 -21.67 16.59
N PHE A 81 -1.83 -22.01 15.31
CA PHE A 81 -3.11 -21.91 14.61
C PHE A 81 -4.18 -22.79 15.27
N PHE A 82 -3.92 -24.08 15.52
CA PHE A 82 -4.93 -24.95 16.15
C PHE A 82 -5.23 -24.57 17.61
N GLU A 83 -4.24 -24.06 18.34
CA GLU A 83 -4.45 -23.52 19.70
C GLU A 83 -5.47 -22.36 19.72
N VAL A 84 -5.42 -21.48 18.72
CA VAL A 84 -6.27 -20.28 18.66
C VAL A 84 -7.45 -20.39 17.70
N PHE A 85 -7.54 -21.45 16.89
CA PHE A 85 -8.51 -21.58 15.79
C PHE A 85 -9.95 -21.28 16.23
N ARG A 86 -10.37 -21.81 17.39
CA ARG A 86 -11.73 -21.64 17.93
C ARG A 86 -12.07 -20.20 18.33
N SER A 87 -11.08 -19.32 18.53
CA SER A 87 -11.29 -17.90 18.81
C SER A 87 -11.22 -17.01 17.57
N MET A 88 -10.95 -17.57 16.38
CA MET A 88 -10.79 -16.79 15.15
C MET A 88 -12.12 -16.60 14.42
N ALA A 89 -12.22 -15.50 13.66
CA ALA A 89 -13.35 -15.24 12.76
C ALA A 89 -13.58 -16.38 11.75
N ILE A 90 -12.52 -17.11 11.36
CA ILE A 90 -12.61 -18.30 10.50
C ILE A 90 -13.50 -19.37 11.14
N TYR A 91 -13.31 -19.70 12.41
CA TYR A 91 -14.17 -20.66 13.11
C TYR A 91 -15.59 -20.10 13.30
N ALA A 92 -15.71 -18.81 13.62
CA ALA A 92 -17.01 -18.15 13.76
C ALA A 92 -17.84 -18.19 12.46
N SER A 93 -17.17 -18.17 11.30
CA SER A 93 -17.80 -18.26 9.97
C SER A 93 -18.34 -19.63 9.60
N LEU A 94 -18.03 -20.68 10.37
CA LEU A 94 -18.55 -22.02 10.12
C LEU A 94 -20.01 -22.13 10.56
N GLU A 95 -20.78 -22.93 9.81
CA GLU A 95 -22.13 -23.32 10.20
C GLU A 95 -22.10 -24.23 11.44
N GLU A 96 -23.18 -24.22 12.23
CA GLU A 96 -23.26 -25.02 13.47
C GLU A 96 -23.06 -26.53 13.22
N GLU A 97 -23.55 -27.04 12.09
CA GLU A 97 -23.31 -28.44 11.70
C GLU A 97 -21.82 -28.73 11.44
N GLN A 98 -21.09 -27.79 10.84
CA GLN A 98 -19.64 -27.91 10.62
C GLN A 98 -18.89 -27.84 11.95
N LYS A 99 -19.29 -26.94 12.86
CA LYS A 99 -18.68 -26.82 14.19
C LYS A 99 -18.83 -28.09 15.03
N GLN A 100 -19.99 -28.75 14.94
CA GLN A 100 -20.21 -30.03 15.63
C GLN A 100 -19.30 -31.12 15.08
N LYS A 101 -19.15 -31.21 13.75
CA LYS A 101 -18.26 -32.20 13.11
C LYS A 101 -16.79 -31.99 13.44
N LEU A 102 -16.36 -30.75 13.76
CA LEU A 102 -14.98 -30.47 14.15
C LEU A 102 -14.50 -31.22 15.40
N GLU A 103 -15.41 -31.66 16.28
CA GLU A 103 -15.03 -32.42 17.49
C GLU A 103 -14.43 -33.79 17.17
N ASP A 104 -14.85 -34.38 16.05
CA ASP A 104 -14.41 -35.71 15.60
C ASP A 104 -13.32 -35.64 14.52
N MET A 105 -13.00 -34.44 14.01
CA MET A 105 -12.01 -34.24 12.96
C MET A 105 -10.59 -34.16 13.52
N SER A 106 -9.65 -34.83 12.85
CA SER A 106 -8.22 -34.60 13.04
C SER A 106 -7.82 -33.21 12.56
N GLU A 107 -6.73 -32.67 13.11
CA GLU A 107 -6.21 -31.37 12.68
C GLU A 107 -5.87 -31.33 11.18
N THR A 108 -5.51 -32.46 10.57
CA THR A 108 -5.29 -32.54 9.11
C THR A 108 -6.59 -32.32 8.35
N GLU A 109 -7.70 -32.94 8.78
CA GLU A 109 -9.03 -32.73 8.19
C GLU A 109 -9.52 -31.29 8.40
N ILE A 110 -9.21 -30.68 9.55
CA ILE A 110 -9.52 -29.27 9.81
C ILE A 110 -8.72 -28.36 8.86
N ALA A 111 -7.43 -28.64 8.65
CA ALA A 111 -6.63 -27.91 7.68
C ALA A 111 -7.19 -28.05 6.26
N GLU A 112 -7.67 -29.24 5.88
CA GLU A 112 -8.33 -29.47 4.59
C GLU A 112 -9.63 -28.68 4.46
N LEU A 113 -10.46 -28.64 5.50
CA LEU A 113 -11.69 -27.82 5.55
C LEU A 113 -11.39 -26.33 5.30
N VAL A 114 -10.35 -25.79 5.95
CA VAL A 114 -9.99 -24.38 5.83
C VAL A 114 -9.40 -24.04 4.46
N LEU A 115 -8.55 -24.92 3.91
CA LEU A 115 -7.70 -24.58 2.77
C LEU A 115 -8.24 -25.07 1.42
N SER A 116 -9.03 -26.14 1.40
CA SER A 116 -9.36 -26.84 0.15
C SER A 116 -10.42 -26.10 -0.67
N PRO A 117 -10.33 -26.14 -2.02
CA PRO A 117 -11.34 -25.52 -2.89
C PRO A 117 -12.75 -26.13 -2.78
N ALA A 118 -12.85 -27.39 -2.36
CA ALA A 118 -14.13 -28.06 -2.14
C ALA A 118 -14.85 -27.58 -0.86
N GLU A 119 -14.13 -26.86 0.01
CA GLU A 119 -14.56 -26.44 1.33
C GLU A 119 -14.51 -24.90 1.41
N MET A 120 -13.79 -24.30 2.37
CA MET A 120 -13.77 -22.84 2.54
C MET A 120 -12.93 -22.09 1.48
N ASN A 121 -12.04 -22.81 0.77
CA ASN A 121 -11.17 -22.28 -0.29
C ASN A 121 -10.29 -21.07 0.13
N LEU A 122 -9.91 -20.94 1.41
CA LEU A 122 -9.22 -19.73 1.89
C LEU A 122 -7.79 -19.57 1.32
N LEU A 123 -7.20 -20.64 0.78
CA LEU A 123 -5.90 -20.59 0.13
C LEU A 123 -5.93 -19.78 -1.18
N GLN A 124 -7.01 -19.87 -1.95
CA GLN A 124 -7.13 -19.25 -3.28
C GLN A 124 -7.92 -17.95 -3.26
N ARG A 125 -8.78 -17.73 -2.25
CA ARG A 125 -9.60 -16.53 -2.15
C ARG A 125 -8.75 -15.25 -1.98
N PRO A 126 -9.24 -14.09 -2.47
CA PRO A 126 -8.67 -12.80 -2.16
C PRO A 126 -8.58 -12.61 -0.64
N LYS A 127 -7.46 -12.09 -0.16
CA LYS A 127 -7.27 -11.84 1.27
C LYS A 127 -8.40 -11.03 1.89
N GLY A 128 -8.95 -10.07 1.16
CA GLY A 128 -10.01 -9.20 1.65
C GLY A 128 -11.34 -9.90 1.93
N LEU A 129 -11.55 -11.11 1.40
CA LEU A 129 -12.76 -11.93 1.65
C LEU A 129 -12.58 -12.93 2.80
N ILE A 130 -11.37 -13.04 3.38
CA ILE A 130 -11.14 -13.92 4.52
C ILE A 130 -11.90 -13.35 5.73
N PRO A 131 -12.62 -14.19 6.52
CA PRO A 131 -13.17 -13.80 7.80
C PRO A 131 -12.07 -13.19 8.69
N PHE A 132 -12.19 -11.89 8.98
CA PHE A 132 -11.09 -11.09 9.50
C PHE A 132 -11.30 -10.78 10.99
N HIS A 133 -12.42 -10.15 11.33
CA HIS A 133 -12.75 -9.74 12.69
C HIS A 133 -14.08 -10.33 13.16
N ILE A 134 -14.16 -10.61 14.47
CA ILE A 134 -15.42 -10.94 15.14
C ILE A 134 -15.95 -9.64 15.75
N VAL A 135 -17.21 -9.33 15.46
CA VAL A 135 -17.96 -8.18 16.01
C VAL A 135 -19.21 -8.66 16.73
N ASP A 136 -19.87 -7.79 17.49
CA ASP A 136 -21.04 -8.15 18.30
C ASP A 136 -22.16 -8.85 17.51
N ASP A 137 -22.34 -8.51 16.24
CA ASP A 137 -23.36 -9.05 15.34
C ASP A 137 -22.78 -10.00 14.25
N GLY A 138 -21.60 -10.56 14.48
CA GLY A 138 -21.04 -11.66 13.68
C GLY A 138 -19.60 -11.43 13.27
N ILE A 139 -19.33 -11.44 11.96
CA ILE A 139 -17.98 -11.34 11.42
C ILE A 139 -17.89 -10.29 10.33
N LEU A 140 -16.73 -9.65 10.24
CA LEU A 140 -16.37 -8.76 9.15
C LEU A 140 -15.16 -9.31 8.40
N ASN A 141 -15.16 -9.14 7.09
CA ASN A 141 -13.97 -9.27 6.26
C ASN A 141 -13.32 -7.90 6.02
N ALA A 142 -12.12 -7.89 5.45
CA ALA A 142 -11.39 -6.63 5.29
C ALA A 142 -12.09 -5.66 4.31
N PHE A 143 -12.77 -6.15 3.26
CA PHE A 143 -13.52 -5.26 2.36
C PHE A 143 -14.60 -4.47 3.13
N GLN A 144 -15.38 -5.16 3.95
CA GLN A 144 -16.42 -4.55 4.78
C GLN A 144 -15.82 -3.54 5.77
N GLU A 145 -14.72 -3.89 6.44
CA GLU A 145 -14.02 -3.00 7.38
C GLU A 145 -13.52 -1.71 6.72
N HIS A 146 -12.90 -1.79 5.53
CA HIS A 146 -12.45 -0.60 4.80
C HIS A 146 -13.63 0.29 4.36
N VAL A 147 -14.76 -0.30 3.97
CA VAL A 147 -15.98 0.44 3.62
C VAL A 147 -16.54 1.17 4.86
N LEU A 148 -16.59 0.49 6.01
CA LEU A 148 -17.03 1.09 7.27
C LEU A 148 -16.10 2.22 7.72
N GLN A 149 -14.78 2.03 7.65
CA GLN A 149 -13.79 3.06 7.93
C GLN A 149 -13.96 4.27 7.00
N ALA A 150 -14.11 4.04 5.70
CA ALA A 150 -14.30 5.12 4.73
C ALA A 150 -15.59 5.91 5.01
N LYS A 151 -16.68 5.23 5.39
CA LYS A 151 -17.96 5.86 5.76
C LYS A 151 -17.84 6.75 7.00
N GLU A 152 -17.01 6.37 7.98
CA GLU A 152 -16.77 7.18 9.17
C GLU A 152 -15.82 8.36 8.91
N LEU A 153 -14.78 8.12 8.11
CA LEU A 153 -13.69 9.06 7.93
C LEU A 153 -13.95 10.11 6.86
N LEU A 154 -14.44 9.70 5.69
CA LEU A 154 -14.51 10.59 4.53
C LEU A 154 -15.73 11.51 4.62
N PRO A 155 -15.56 12.81 4.30
CA PRO A 155 -16.69 13.74 4.21
C PRO A 155 -17.56 13.40 2.99
N ASN A 156 -18.78 13.94 2.96
CA ASN A 156 -19.65 14.13 1.78
C ASN A 156 -19.50 13.11 0.63
N GLU A 157 -20.49 12.25 0.44
CA GLU A 157 -20.48 11.22 -0.61
C GLU A 157 -19.21 10.35 -0.57
N PRO A 158 -18.96 9.65 0.55
CA PRO A 158 -17.75 8.85 0.72
C PRO A 158 -17.61 7.87 -0.44
N SER A 159 -16.41 7.77 -1.00
CA SER A 159 -16.10 6.89 -2.11
C SER A 159 -14.93 5.99 -1.76
N ILE A 160 -15.03 4.72 -2.15
CA ILE A 160 -13.96 3.75 -2.02
C ILE A 160 -13.80 2.99 -3.33
N HIS A 161 -12.55 2.81 -3.73
CA HIS A 161 -12.17 2.10 -4.93
C HIS A 161 -11.27 0.94 -4.55
N PHE A 162 -11.71 -0.28 -4.85
CA PHE A 162 -10.90 -1.47 -4.69
C PHE A 162 -10.31 -1.90 -6.03
N THR A 163 -9.02 -2.25 -6.05
CA THR A 163 -8.57 -3.14 -7.13
C THR A 163 -8.81 -4.59 -6.73
N LEU A 164 -9.22 -5.43 -7.68
CA LEU A 164 -9.56 -6.83 -7.48
C LEU A 164 -8.83 -7.74 -8.47
N GLN A 165 -8.80 -9.03 -8.15
CA GLN A 165 -8.50 -10.07 -9.12
C GLN A 165 -9.73 -10.31 -10.01
N ASP A 166 -9.52 -10.65 -11.27
CA ASP A 166 -10.61 -10.93 -12.20
C ASP A 166 -11.52 -12.05 -11.67
N GLY A 167 -12.84 -11.86 -11.77
CA GLY A 167 -13.85 -12.85 -11.38
C GLY A 167 -14.38 -12.74 -9.94
N TYR A 168 -13.84 -11.84 -9.10
CA TYR A 168 -14.27 -11.68 -7.70
C TYR A 168 -15.20 -10.48 -7.45
N GLN A 169 -15.49 -9.66 -8.47
CA GLN A 169 -16.24 -8.42 -8.27
C GLN A 169 -17.64 -8.66 -7.69
N GLU A 170 -18.39 -9.63 -8.21
CA GLU A 170 -19.74 -9.95 -7.73
C GLU A 170 -19.70 -10.43 -6.28
N GLU A 171 -18.84 -11.40 -5.97
CA GLU A 171 -18.66 -11.93 -4.61
C GLU A 171 -18.26 -10.86 -3.58
N VAL A 172 -17.36 -9.94 -3.95
CA VAL A 172 -16.96 -8.83 -3.08
C VAL A 172 -18.11 -7.85 -2.89
N ASN A 173 -18.81 -7.49 -3.96
CA ASN A 173 -19.94 -6.57 -3.89
C ASN A 173 -21.07 -7.11 -3.00
N ASP A 174 -21.43 -8.38 -3.20
CA ASP A 174 -22.46 -9.05 -2.40
C ASP A 174 -22.06 -9.12 -0.93
N SER A 175 -20.80 -9.48 -0.67
CA SER A 175 -20.28 -9.51 0.70
C SER A 175 -20.34 -8.14 1.37
N ILE A 176 -20.01 -7.05 0.67
CA ILE A 176 -20.14 -5.70 1.26
C ILE A 176 -21.61 -5.37 1.53
N ALA A 177 -22.52 -5.70 0.61
CA ALA A 177 -23.95 -5.44 0.74
C ALA A 177 -24.62 -6.17 1.92
N GLU A 178 -24.06 -7.30 2.36
CA GLU A 178 -24.54 -8.02 3.56
C GLU A 178 -24.36 -7.22 4.86
N ARG A 179 -23.38 -6.33 4.92
CA ARG A 179 -22.99 -5.61 6.14
C ARG A 179 -23.12 -4.09 6.04
N VAL A 180 -23.15 -3.53 4.84
CA VAL A 180 -23.15 -2.08 4.62
C VAL A 180 -24.26 -1.66 3.67
N ASP A 181 -25.00 -0.61 4.02
CA ASP A 181 -25.93 0.05 3.11
C ASP A 181 -25.17 0.83 2.02
N LEU A 182 -25.06 0.23 0.84
CA LEU A 182 -24.41 0.78 -0.36
C LEU A 182 -25.06 2.07 -0.88
N LYS A 183 -26.23 2.51 -0.38
CA LYS A 183 -26.78 3.84 -0.73
C LYS A 183 -26.05 4.98 -0.03
N SER A 184 -25.31 4.67 1.04
CA SER A 184 -24.63 5.66 1.87
C SER A 184 -23.15 5.86 1.51
N ILE A 185 -22.62 5.08 0.57
CA ILE A 185 -21.22 5.10 0.16
C ILE A 185 -21.08 4.59 -1.28
N HIS A 186 -20.24 5.25 -2.07
CA HIS A 186 -19.92 4.82 -3.42
C HIS A 186 -18.79 3.79 -3.40
N VAL A 187 -19.03 2.59 -3.94
CA VAL A 187 -18.05 1.51 -3.99
C VAL A 187 -17.77 1.17 -5.45
N GLU A 188 -16.53 1.37 -5.87
CA GLU A 188 -16.05 1.06 -7.21
C GLU A 188 -15.01 -0.04 -7.20
N PHE A 189 -14.93 -0.74 -8.32
CA PHE A 189 -14.01 -1.84 -8.54
C PHE A 189 -13.27 -1.63 -9.85
N SER A 190 -12.00 -1.97 -9.86
CA SER A 190 -11.24 -2.19 -11.09
C SER A 190 -10.37 -3.42 -10.98
N THR A 191 -9.89 -3.92 -12.10
CA THR A 191 -8.84 -4.95 -12.11
C THR A 191 -7.54 -4.34 -12.61
N GLN A 192 -6.42 -5.01 -12.34
CA GLN A 192 -5.13 -4.62 -12.88
C GLN A 192 -5.17 -4.75 -14.40
N ASP A 193 -4.78 -3.70 -15.13
CA ASP A 193 -4.78 -3.72 -16.59
C ASP A 193 -3.81 -4.80 -17.13
N ARG A 194 -4.36 -5.88 -17.69
CA ARG A 194 -3.61 -6.96 -18.34
C ARG A 194 -2.80 -6.46 -19.55
N GLY A 195 -3.08 -5.28 -20.08
CA GLY A 195 -2.23 -4.58 -21.05
C GLY A 195 -0.83 -4.29 -20.50
N THR A 196 -0.68 -4.15 -19.18
CA THR A 196 0.58 -3.86 -18.52
C THR A 196 1.45 -5.09 -18.24
N ASP A 197 0.91 -6.31 -18.34
CA ASP A 197 1.64 -7.54 -18.00
C ASP A 197 2.96 -7.67 -18.78
N ALA A 198 4.00 -8.10 -18.08
CA ALA A 198 5.34 -8.24 -18.63
C ALA A 198 5.55 -9.61 -19.29
N PHE A 199 6.28 -9.61 -20.39
CA PHE A 199 6.72 -10.82 -21.06
C PHE A 199 7.79 -11.52 -20.22
N CYS A 200 7.68 -12.85 -20.13
CA CYS A 200 8.62 -13.68 -19.38
C CYS A 200 9.72 -14.25 -20.28
N PHE A 201 10.95 -14.26 -19.77
CA PHE A 201 12.13 -14.77 -20.46
C PHE A 201 12.81 -15.88 -19.65
N ASP A 202 13.49 -16.79 -20.35
CA ASP A 202 14.35 -17.79 -19.74
C ASP A 202 15.79 -17.27 -19.50
N GLU A 203 16.63 -18.08 -18.88
CA GLU A 203 18.05 -17.78 -18.63
C GLU A 203 18.87 -17.55 -19.91
N ASN A 204 18.44 -18.13 -21.03
CA ASN A 204 19.05 -17.95 -22.35
C ASN A 204 18.48 -16.71 -23.08
N ARG A 205 17.71 -15.89 -22.36
CA ARG A 205 17.07 -14.65 -22.85
C ARG A 205 16.01 -14.90 -23.94
N ASN A 206 15.45 -16.12 -24.04
CA ASN A 206 14.38 -16.44 -24.97
C ASN A 206 13.02 -16.12 -24.36
N LEU A 207 12.06 -15.72 -25.20
CA LEU A 207 10.68 -15.52 -24.78
C LEU A 207 10.04 -16.88 -24.45
N ILE A 208 9.43 -16.99 -23.28
CA ILE A 208 8.72 -18.20 -22.86
C ILE A 208 7.32 -18.17 -23.44
N ALA A 209 6.87 -19.30 -23.99
CA ALA A 209 5.49 -19.48 -24.42
C ALA A 209 4.79 -20.51 -23.53
N SER A 210 3.50 -20.30 -23.27
CA SER A 210 2.56 -21.27 -22.70
C SER A 210 1.37 -21.38 -23.66
N ASP A 211 0.99 -22.60 -24.03
CA ASP A 211 -0.18 -22.86 -24.88
C ASP A 211 -0.19 -22.10 -26.21
N GLY A 212 1.00 -21.91 -26.80
CA GLY A 212 1.17 -21.20 -28.08
C GLY A 212 1.21 -19.67 -27.98
N PHE A 213 1.02 -19.10 -26.79
CA PHE A 213 1.09 -17.65 -26.55
C PHE A 213 2.29 -17.27 -25.67
N PRO A 214 2.86 -16.06 -25.83
CA PRO A 214 3.87 -15.57 -24.90
C PRO A 214 3.36 -15.57 -23.46
N LEU A 215 4.13 -16.19 -22.55
CA LEU A 215 3.84 -16.15 -21.13
C LEU A 215 3.99 -14.70 -20.63
N ARG A 216 2.91 -14.20 -20.02
CA ARG A 216 2.87 -12.87 -19.41
C ARG A 216 2.55 -12.98 -17.92
N ARG A 217 3.09 -12.04 -17.13
CA ARG A 217 2.86 -11.94 -15.68
C ARG A 217 2.50 -10.52 -15.29
N PRO A 218 1.66 -10.33 -14.25
CA PRO A 218 1.38 -9.02 -13.69
C PRO A 218 2.66 -8.25 -13.39
N ALA A 219 2.73 -6.99 -13.82
CA ALA A 219 3.94 -6.17 -13.75
C ALA A 219 4.11 -5.44 -12.41
N GLY A 220 3.76 -6.10 -11.31
CA GLY A 220 3.86 -5.54 -9.95
C GLY A 220 2.83 -4.45 -9.68
N HIS A 221 2.99 -3.78 -8.54
CA HIS A 221 2.06 -2.74 -8.07
C HIS A 221 2.15 -1.43 -8.87
N GLY A 222 3.20 -1.25 -9.68
CA GLY A 222 3.35 -0.12 -10.60
C GLY A 222 2.23 0.02 -11.65
N SER A 223 1.55 -1.07 -11.98
CA SER A 223 0.38 -1.02 -12.87
C SER A 223 -0.79 -0.24 -12.28
N LEU A 224 -0.84 -0.10 -10.95
CA LEU A 224 -1.93 0.58 -10.25
C LEU A 224 -1.94 2.08 -10.51
N LEU A 225 -0.90 2.65 -11.14
CA LEU A 225 -0.88 4.05 -11.55
C LEU A 225 -2.02 4.36 -12.53
N VAL A 226 -2.34 3.43 -13.44
CA VAL A 226 -3.48 3.56 -14.36
C VAL A 226 -4.78 3.66 -13.56
N ASN A 227 -4.99 2.72 -12.64
CA ASN A 227 -6.18 2.72 -11.78
C ASN A 227 -6.27 4.01 -10.94
N LEU A 228 -5.17 4.44 -10.32
CA LEU A 228 -5.14 5.67 -9.52
C LEU A 228 -5.44 6.92 -10.37
N ASN A 229 -4.93 6.97 -11.60
CA ASN A 229 -5.17 8.06 -12.52
C ASN A 229 -6.67 8.20 -12.86
N ASP A 230 -7.34 7.06 -13.07
CA ASP A 230 -8.73 6.98 -13.53
C ASP A 230 -9.77 7.23 -12.44
N ILE A 231 -9.44 7.05 -11.15
CA ILE A 231 -10.35 7.31 -10.03
C ILE A 231 -10.90 8.75 -10.10
N ASP A 232 -12.20 8.96 -10.07
CA ASP A 232 -12.75 10.31 -10.08
C ASP A 232 -12.76 10.93 -8.67
N ALA A 233 -11.59 11.36 -8.19
CA ALA A 233 -11.41 12.09 -6.93
C ALA A 233 -10.20 13.04 -7.00
N ASP A 234 -10.26 14.16 -6.28
CA ASP A 234 -9.15 15.12 -6.17
C ASP A 234 -8.10 14.66 -5.16
N LEU A 235 -8.59 14.14 -4.02
CA LEU A 235 -7.80 13.65 -2.91
C LEU A 235 -8.01 12.14 -2.75
N VAL A 236 -6.93 11.38 -2.75
CA VAL A 236 -6.98 9.91 -2.65
C VAL A 236 -6.16 9.43 -1.45
N LEU A 237 -6.79 8.65 -0.58
CA LEU A 237 -6.15 8.03 0.58
C LEU A 237 -5.85 6.57 0.23
N ILE A 238 -4.58 6.19 0.23
CA ILE A 238 -4.10 4.90 -0.30
C ILE A 238 -3.63 4.01 0.85
N LYS A 239 -4.23 2.82 0.99
CA LYS A 239 -3.89 1.80 2.00
C LYS A 239 -4.02 0.40 1.45
N ASN A 240 -3.17 -0.53 1.89
CA ASN A 240 -3.30 -1.93 1.50
C ASN A 240 -4.53 -2.59 2.14
N ILE A 241 -5.19 -3.50 1.42
CA ILE A 241 -6.37 -4.23 1.91
C ILE A 241 -6.12 -4.98 3.23
N ASP A 242 -4.90 -5.47 3.47
CA ASP A 242 -4.56 -6.28 4.65
C ASP A 242 -4.18 -5.45 5.87
N ASN A 243 -4.10 -4.13 5.76
CA ASN A 243 -3.81 -3.21 6.86
C ASN A 243 -5.12 -2.53 7.30
N VAL A 244 -5.88 -3.20 8.16
CA VAL A 244 -7.10 -2.65 8.76
C VAL A 244 -7.26 -3.18 10.17
N GLN A 245 -7.46 -2.28 11.12
CA GLN A 245 -7.69 -2.60 12.53
C GLN A 245 -9.14 -3.03 12.73
N HIS A 246 -9.43 -3.66 13.87
CA HIS A 246 -10.79 -3.87 14.33
C HIS A 246 -11.55 -2.54 14.37
N ILE A 247 -12.82 -2.52 13.95
CA ILE A 247 -13.60 -1.27 13.84
C ILE A 247 -13.62 -0.45 15.14
N SER A 248 -13.68 -1.11 16.31
CA SER A 248 -13.64 -0.44 17.62
C SER A 248 -12.33 0.32 17.90
N LYS A 249 -11.23 -0.09 17.23
CA LYS A 249 -9.89 0.47 17.35
C LYS A 249 -9.52 1.42 16.21
N SER A 250 -10.46 1.73 15.32
CA SER A 250 -10.22 2.54 14.12
C SER A 250 -9.95 4.03 14.42
N ALA A 251 -10.35 4.53 15.59
CA ALA A 251 -10.29 5.95 15.95
C ALA A 251 -8.90 6.57 15.73
N ARG A 252 -7.83 5.89 16.17
CA ARG A 252 -6.45 6.39 16.00
C ARG A 252 -6.01 6.39 14.54
N SER A 253 -6.40 5.39 13.77
CA SER A 253 -6.14 5.36 12.32
C SER A 253 -6.89 6.50 11.62
N ASN A 254 -8.13 6.78 12.02
CA ASN A 254 -8.96 7.85 11.45
C ASN A 254 -8.39 9.23 11.78
N GLU A 255 -7.94 9.44 13.02
CA GLU A 255 -7.24 10.66 13.44
C GLU A 255 -5.95 10.85 12.62
N THR A 256 -5.14 9.80 12.48
CA THR A 256 -3.91 9.86 11.69
C THR A 256 -4.17 10.21 10.23
N TRP A 257 -5.23 9.66 9.62
CA TRP A 257 -5.65 10.06 8.27
C TRP A 257 -5.98 11.55 8.19
N LYS A 258 -6.77 12.07 9.14
CA LYS A 258 -7.11 13.50 9.20
C LYS A 258 -5.85 14.36 9.32
N ILE A 259 -4.88 13.98 10.16
CA ILE A 259 -3.60 14.69 10.25
C ILE A 259 -2.92 14.76 8.89
N LEU A 260 -2.77 13.62 8.18
CA LEU A 260 -2.09 13.60 6.88
C LEU A 260 -2.84 14.43 5.81
N VAL A 261 -4.17 14.43 5.84
CA VAL A 261 -5.00 15.27 4.96
C VAL A 261 -4.78 16.75 5.28
N GLY A 262 -4.84 17.14 6.56
CA GLY A 262 -4.64 18.51 6.99
C GLY A 262 -3.23 19.03 6.66
N VAL A 263 -2.20 18.20 6.79
CA VAL A 263 -0.83 18.53 6.36
C VAL A 263 -0.78 18.81 4.86
N LEU A 264 -1.43 17.98 4.04
CA LEU A 264 -1.47 18.17 2.59
C LEU A 264 -2.16 19.50 2.23
N GLU A 265 -3.35 19.75 2.79
CA GLU A 265 -4.14 20.95 2.48
C GLU A 265 -3.43 22.23 2.94
N GLN A 266 -2.82 22.21 4.12
CA GLN A 266 -2.05 23.34 4.63
C GLN A 266 -0.80 23.59 3.77
N PHE A 267 -0.09 22.55 3.38
CA PHE A 267 1.08 22.66 2.51
C PHE A 267 0.73 23.31 1.16
N GLU A 268 -0.32 22.82 0.47
CA GLU A 268 -0.75 23.41 -0.80
C GLU A 268 -1.16 24.89 -0.63
N LYS A 269 -1.82 25.24 0.48
CA LYS A 269 -2.21 26.62 0.77
C LYS A 269 -1.00 27.53 0.98
N GLU A 270 0.02 27.07 1.70
CA GLU A 270 1.23 27.85 1.95
C GLU A 270 2.07 28.02 0.67
N VAL A 271 2.18 26.97 -0.16
CA VAL A 271 2.85 27.06 -1.46
C VAL A 271 2.15 28.07 -2.38
N LYS A 272 0.81 28.08 -2.43
CA LYS A 272 0.05 29.09 -3.18
C LYS A 272 0.31 30.51 -2.67
N ASN A 273 0.30 30.70 -1.35
CA ASN A 273 0.57 32.01 -0.75
C ASN A 273 1.99 32.50 -1.07
N LEU A 274 2.96 31.59 -1.02
CA LEU A 274 4.34 31.86 -1.42
C LEU A 274 4.42 32.23 -2.92
N ARG A 275 3.65 31.57 -3.80
CA ARG A 275 3.59 31.90 -5.23
C ARG A 275 3.07 33.33 -5.45
N GLU A 276 2.02 33.73 -4.73
CA GLU A 276 1.45 35.08 -4.83
C GLU A 276 2.37 36.17 -4.26
N ASN A 277 3.17 35.84 -3.25
CA ASN A 277 3.99 36.78 -2.50
C ASN A 277 5.41 36.24 -2.29
N TYR A 278 6.09 35.96 -3.40
CA TYR A 278 7.40 35.32 -3.42
C TYR A 278 8.48 36.14 -2.72
N SER A 279 9.25 35.48 -1.86
CA SER A 279 10.59 35.91 -1.44
C SER A 279 11.44 34.70 -1.11
N ASP A 280 12.75 34.82 -1.27
CA ASP A 280 13.68 33.72 -0.98
C ASP A 280 13.63 33.33 0.51
N GLU A 281 13.41 34.30 1.40
CA GLU A 281 13.27 34.06 2.84
C GLU A 281 12.03 33.24 3.18
N ARG A 282 10.88 33.56 2.56
CA ARG A 282 9.65 32.79 2.75
C ARG A 282 9.74 31.40 2.16
N PHE A 283 10.44 31.24 1.04
CA PHE A 283 10.68 29.91 0.48
C PHE A 283 11.62 29.09 1.37
N ALA A 284 12.65 29.72 1.94
CA ALA A 284 13.51 29.07 2.93
C ALA A 284 12.72 28.62 4.17
N GLU A 285 11.82 29.46 4.69
CA GLU A 285 10.93 29.12 5.81
C GLU A 285 10.01 27.94 5.48
N LEU A 286 9.39 27.94 4.29
CA LEU A 286 8.58 26.82 3.82
C LEU A 286 9.42 25.52 3.73
N ASN A 287 10.64 25.63 3.20
CA ASN A 287 11.54 24.47 3.11
C ASN A 287 11.93 23.94 4.49
N GLU A 288 12.18 24.80 5.47
CA GLU A 288 12.46 24.41 6.85
C GLU A 288 11.26 23.70 7.50
N ASN A 289 10.06 24.26 7.33
CA ASN A 289 8.82 23.72 7.90
C ASN A 289 8.45 22.34 7.34
N TYR A 290 8.69 22.10 6.04
CA TYR A 290 8.27 20.87 5.35
C TYR A 290 9.42 19.95 4.91
N LYS A 291 10.67 20.35 5.15
CA LYS A 291 11.91 19.62 4.81
C LYS A 291 11.88 19.14 3.35
N LEU A 292 11.55 20.04 2.42
CA LEU A 292 11.26 19.70 1.02
C LEU A 292 12.53 19.31 0.27
N PHE A 293 13.59 20.06 0.51
CA PHE A 293 14.87 20.02 -0.19
C PHE A 293 16.03 20.01 0.82
N PRO A 294 17.18 19.41 0.47
CA PRO A 294 18.36 19.43 1.33
C PRO A 294 18.90 20.86 1.51
N SER A 295 19.65 21.07 2.59
CA SER A 295 20.35 22.32 2.85
C SER A 295 21.29 22.69 1.70
N GLY A 296 21.17 23.92 1.20
CA GLY A 296 22.00 24.43 0.10
C GLY A 296 21.39 24.27 -1.30
N GLU A 297 20.21 23.65 -1.43
CA GLU A 297 19.44 23.65 -2.68
C GLU A 297 19.09 25.09 -3.10
N VAL A 298 19.15 25.37 -4.41
CA VAL A 298 18.81 26.69 -4.94
C VAL A 298 17.29 26.83 -5.01
N LEU A 299 16.72 27.43 -3.97
CA LEU A 299 15.30 27.80 -3.92
C LEU A 299 15.07 28.98 -4.87
N SER A 300 14.23 28.77 -5.89
CA SER A 300 13.97 29.75 -6.94
C SER A 300 12.50 29.77 -7.33
N GLN A 301 12.06 30.87 -7.92
CA GLN A 301 10.70 30.96 -8.46
C GLN A 301 10.41 29.87 -9.52
N GLU A 302 11.41 29.42 -10.31
CA GLU A 302 11.23 28.30 -11.24
C GLU A 302 10.93 26.98 -10.50
N LEU A 303 11.64 26.71 -9.40
CA LEU A 303 11.38 25.53 -8.57
C LEU A 303 9.98 25.60 -7.94
N LEU A 304 9.57 26.79 -7.49
CA LEU A 304 8.22 27.00 -6.95
C LEU A 304 7.13 26.72 -7.99
N GLU A 305 7.29 27.22 -9.21
CA GLU A 305 6.35 26.94 -10.30
C GLU A 305 6.30 25.45 -10.65
N LYS A 306 7.45 24.75 -10.61
CA LYS A 306 7.49 23.28 -10.75
C LYS A 306 6.72 22.59 -9.63
N MET A 307 6.85 23.04 -8.39
CA MET A 307 6.09 22.46 -7.27
C MET A 307 4.60 22.66 -7.44
N VAL A 308 4.16 23.86 -7.83
CA VAL A 308 2.75 24.19 -8.06
C VAL A 308 2.14 23.28 -9.15
N ALA A 309 2.89 22.99 -10.20
CA ALA A 309 2.46 22.16 -11.34
C ALA A 309 2.57 20.64 -11.12
N ARG A 310 2.99 20.18 -9.94
CA ARG A 310 3.19 18.76 -9.61
C ARG A 310 2.06 18.23 -8.72
N PRO A 311 1.73 16.93 -8.84
CA PRO A 311 0.89 16.27 -7.85
C PRO A 311 1.64 16.20 -6.51
N THR A 312 0.88 16.16 -5.42
CA THR A 312 1.42 16.18 -4.06
C THR A 312 1.04 14.92 -3.31
N ARG A 313 1.97 14.35 -2.54
CA ARG A 313 1.71 13.23 -1.64
C ARG A 313 2.27 13.48 -0.25
N VAL A 314 1.49 13.13 0.76
CA VAL A 314 1.92 13.02 2.16
C VAL A 314 1.94 11.54 2.52
N CYS A 315 3.12 11.01 2.80
CA CYS A 315 3.32 9.61 3.12
C CYS A 315 3.60 9.47 4.61
N GLY A 316 2.76 8.71 5.30
CA GLY A 316 3.05 8.25 6.66
C GLY A 316 4.31 7.41 6.70
N MET A 317 5.06 7.53 7.78
CA MET A 317 6.29 6.78 8.08
C MET A 317 6.20 6.23 9.50
N VAL A 318 6.30 4.92 9.65
CA VAL A 318 6.34 4.27 10.98
C VAL A 318 7.77 3.88 11.32
N LEU A 319 8.08 3.80 12.61
CA LEU A 319 9.40 3.34 13.07
C LEU A 319 9.64 1.90 12.59
N ASN A 320 10.82 1.68 12.03
CA ASN A 320 11.23 0.36 11.56
C ASN A 320 11.65 -0.52 12.74
N GLN A 321 10.75 -1.43 13.14
CA GLN A 321 11.01 -2.44 14.18
C GLN A 321 11.44 -3.79 13.58
N GLY A 322 12.05 -3.77 12.39
CA GLY A 322 12.49 -4.97 11.66
C GLY A 322 11.52 -5.44 10.58
N ALA A 323 10.50 -4.66 10.25
CA ALA A 323 9.53 -4.99 9.21
C ALA A 323 10.15 -4.79 7.80
N PRO A 324 9.92 -5.71 6.84
CA PRO A 324 10.35 -5.50 5.46
C PRO A 324 9.49 -4.43 4.78
N GLY A 325 10.11 -3.46 4.12
CA GLY A 325 9.40 -2.39 3.41
C GLY A 325 10.34 -1.44 2.69
N GLY A 326 9.75 -0.50 1.93
CA GLY A 326 10.49 0.62 1.35
C GLY A 326 10.72 1.71 2.39
N GLY A 327 11.96 2.20 2.49
CA GLY A 327 12.34 3.27 3.42
C GLY A 327 12.32 4.64 2.75
N PRO A 328 12.25 5.74 3.53
CA PRO A 328 12.41 7.09 3.02
C PRO A 328 13.90 7.44 2.87
N PHE A 329 14.30 7.87 1.67
CA PHE A 329 15.69 8.25 1.38
C PHE A 329 15.75 9.53 0.55
N TRP A 330 16.85 10.26 0.73
CA TRP A 330 17.29 11.24 -0.25
C TRP A 330 18.10 10.52 -1.33
N ILE A 331 17.74 10.75 -2.59
CA ILE A 331 18.43 10.19 -3.74
C ILE A 331 18.95 11.30 -4.64
N GLU A 332 20.07 11.05 -5.30
CA GLU A 332 20.58 11.89 -6.38
C GLU A 332 20.27 11.23 -7.72
N LYS A 333 19.75 12.02 -8.67
CA LYS A 333 19.65 11.61 -10.07
C LYS A 333 19.90 12.81 -10.98
N SER A 334 20.96 12.71 -11.79
CA SER A 334 21.30 13.71 -12.81
C SER A 334 21.48 15.13 -12.22
N GLY A 335 22.02 15.22 -11.00
CA GLY A 335 22.24 16.47 -10.27
C GLY A 335 21.04 16.98 -9.48
N GLU A 336 19.87 16.33 -9.54
CA GLU A 336 18.71 16.67 -8.72
C GLU A 336 18.64 15.76 -7.49
N ILE A 337 18.47 16.35 -6.30
CA ILE A 337 18.30 15.62 -5.04
C ILE A 337 16.81 15.61 -4.67
N THR A 338 16.22 14.43 -4.48
CA THR A 338 14.80 14.30 -4.15
C THR A 338 14.55 13.25 -3.06
N LYS A 339 13.45 13.42 -2.32
CA LYS A 339 12.94 12.41 -1.38
C LYS A 339 12.18 11.32 -2.13
N GLN A 340 12.53 10.07 -1.90
CA GLN A 340 11.85 8.92 -2.48
C GLN A 340 11.61 7.82 -1.45
N ILE A 341 10.55 7.06 -1.68
CA ILE A 341 10.39 5.74 -1.05
C ILE A 341 11.20 4.77 -1.90
N VAL A 342 12.19 4.12 -1.30
CA VAL A 342 13.10 3.20 -2.02
C VAL A 342 12.97 1.81 -1.42
N GLU A 343 12.63 0.83 -2.27
CA GLU A 343 12.62 -0.58 -1.87
C GLU A 343 14.03 -1.16 -1.85
N LYS A 344 14.26 -2.14 -0.96
CA LYS A 344 15.57 -2.81 -0.81
C LYS A 344 16.15 -3.31 -2.14
N VAL A 345 15.31 -3.80 -3.05
CA VAL A 345 15.74 -4.33 -4.36
C VAL A 345 16.30 -3.24 -5.29
N GLN A 346 15.96 -1.97 -5.06
CA GLN A 346 16.47 -0.82 -5.82
C GLN A 346 17.82 -0.33 -5.30
N ILE A 347 18.31 -0.85 -4.17
CA ILE A 347 19.54 -0.37 -3.53
C ILE A 347 20.70 -1.28 -3.97
N SER A 348 21.78 -0.66 -4.46
CA SER A 348 23.00 -1.37 -4.85
C SER A 348 23.61 -2.12 -3.68
N THR A 349 24.20 -3.30 -3.94
CA THR A 349 24.87 -4.12 -2.92
C THR A 349 26.26 -3.59 -2.53
N VAL A 350 26.67 -2.45 -3.06
CA VAL A 350 27.92 -1.77 -2.67
C VAL A 350 27.83 -1.30 -1.21
N GLU A 351 28.93 -1.41 -0.47
CA GLU A 351 29.00 -1.20 0.98
C GLU A 351 28.41 0.13 1.44
N ASP A 352 28.77 1.24 0.80
CA ASP A 352 28.27 2.58 1.16
C ASP A 352 26.74 2.68 1.05
N GLN A 353 26.15 2.10 0.00
CA GLN A 353 24.71 2.09 -0.22
C GLN A 353 23.98 1.18 0.77
N GLN A 354 24.58 0.04 1.11
CA GLN A 354 24.05 -0.86 2.15
C GLN A 354 24.12 -0.22 3.54
N LYS A 355 25.16 0.56 3.83
CA LYS A 355 25.28 1.29 5.08
C LYS A 355 24.16 2.31 5.24
N ILE A 356 23.92 3.15 4.23
CA ILE A 356 22.82 4.13 4.24
C ILE A 356 21.47 3.43 4.42
N MET A 357 21.26 2.31 3.72
CA MET A 357 20.03 1.52 3.87
C MET A 357 19.79 1.08 5.32
N THR A 358 20.84 0.61 6.02
CA THR A 358 20.72 0.16 7.41
C THR A 358 20.52 1.28 8.42
N GLU A 359 20.82 2.53 8.06
CA GLU A 359 20.62 3.71 8.90
C GLU A 359 19.15 4.20 8.88
N SER A 360 18.32 3.68 7.97
CA SER A 360 16.92 4.08 7.87
C SER A 360 16.12 3.65 9.09
N SER A 361 15.63 4.63 9.87
CA SER A 361 14.86 4.41 11.09
C SER A 361 13.36 4.20 10.85
N HIS A 362 12.88 4.44 9.63
CA HIS A 362 11.46 4.41 9.28
C HIS A 362 11.20 3.62 8.01
N PHE A 363 9.96 3.18 7.82
CA PHE A 363 9.50 2.64 6.54
C PHE A 363 8.08 3.12 6.23
N ASN A 364 7.69 3.04 4.96
CA ASN A 364 6.36 3.44 4.53
C ASN A 364 5.36 2.27 4.72
N PRO A 365 4.28 2.45 5.51
CA PRO A 365 3.24 1.45 5.72
C PRO A 365 2.19 1.43 4.60
N VAL A 366 2.39 2.19 3.53
CA VAL A 366 1.36 2.52 2.52
C VAL A 366 0.16 3.17 3.22
N MET A 367 0.39 4.29 3.88
CA MET A 367 -0.64 5.22 4.35
C MET A 367 -0.33 6.57 3.72
N ILE A 368 -0.89 6.79 2.52
CA ILE A 368 -0.51 7.91 1.65
C ILE A 368 -1.75 8.72 1.32
N VAL A 369 -1.69 10.03 1.54
CA VAL A 369 -2.67 10.99 1.02
C VAL A 369 -2.09 11.61 -0.23
N ALA A 370 -2.81 11.52 -1.34
CA ALA A 370 -2.37 11.96 -2.67
C ALA A 370 -3.36 12.98 -3.26
N SER A 371 -2.85 14.13 -3.69
CA SER A 371 -3.57 15.12 -4.48
C SER A 371 -3.24 14.91 -5.95
N LYS A 372 -4.27 14.68 -6.77
CA LYS A 372 -4.11 14.36 -8.21
C LYS A 372 -4.25 15.57 -9.12
N ASN A 373 -4.46 16.73 -8.53
CA ASN A 373 -4.52 17.99 -9.24
C ASN A 373 -3.23 18.75 -8.99
N ASP A 374 -2.90 19.66 -9.91
CA ASP A 374 -1.95 20.72 -9.58
C ASP A 374 -2.58 21.64 -8.52
N MET A 375 -1.77 22.54 -7.97
CA MET A 375 -2.27 23.46 -6.96
C MET A 375 -3.26 24.47 -7.57
N ASP A 376 -3.29 24.69 -8.87
CA ASP A 376 -4.31 25.55 -9.52
C ASP A 376 -5.67 24.84 -9.70
N GLY A 377 -5.76 23.56 -9.35
CA GLY A 377 -6.97 22.74 -9.41
C GLY A 377 -7.16 21.99 -10.72
N ASN A 378 -6.18 22.02 -11.63
CA ASN A 378 -6.24 21.28 -12.87
C ASN A 378 -5.91 19.81 -12.63
N ARG A 379 -6.72 18.91 -13.19
CA ARG A 379 -6.46 17.47 -13.14
C ARG A 379 -5.19 17.12 -13.91
N LEU A 380 -4.26 16.42 -13.25
CA LEU A 380 -3.02 15.98 -13.86
C LEU A 380 -3.14 14.56 -14.40
N ASN A 381 -2.43 14.29 -15.50
CA ASN A 381 -2.17 12.93 -15.96
C ASN A 381 -0.98 12.37 -15.17
N LEU A 382 -1.23 11.42 -14.26
CA LEU A 382 -0.21 10.94 -13.32
C LEU A 382 0.95 10.21 -14.00
N HIS A 383 0.73 9.71 -15.22
CA HIS A 383 1.79 9.07 -16.02
C HIS A 383 2.93 10.03 -16.34
N ASP A 384 2.66 11.32 -16.49
CA ASP A 384 3.66 12.35 -16.81
C ASP A 384 4.62 12.61 -15.63
N PHE A 385 4.27 12.13 -14.42
CA PHE A 385 5.04 12.29 -13.19
C PHE A 385 5.69 10.98 -12.71
N SER A 386 5.66 9.94 -13.55
CA SER A 386 6.31 8.65 -13.32
C SER A 386 7.72 8.60 -13.91
N ASN A 387 8.55 7.68 -13.42
CA ASN A 387 9.89 7.44 -13.95
C ASN A 387 10.03 6.00 -14.46
N ASP A 388 9.87 5.86 -15.77
CA ASP A 388 9.95 4.60 -16.52
C ASP A 388 11.27 3.83 -16.37
N GLU A 389 12.33 4.50 -15.90
CA GLU A 389 13.63 3.89 -15.64
C GLU A 389 13.71 3.17 -14.29
N GLN A 390 12.75 3.40 -13.39
CA GLN A 390 12.68 2.79 -12.05
C GLN A 390 11.94 1.44 -12.03
N TYR A 391 11.99 0.70 -13.14
CA TYR A 391 11.42 -0.65 -13.21
C TYR A 391 12.21 -1.65 -12.37
N LEU A 392 11.59 -2.76 -11.97
CA LEU A 392 12.26 -3.81 -11.22
C LEU A 392 12.46 -5.06 -12.08
N VAL A 393 13.56 -5.77 -11.88
CA VAL A 393 13.80 -7.07 -12.51
C VAL A 393 13.45 -8.17 -11.51
N VAL A 394 12.56 -9.07 -11.91
CA VAL A 394 12.08 -10.16 -11.06
C VAL A 394 12.58 -11.50 -11.59
N LYS A 395 13.06 -12.33 -10.66
CA LYS A 395 13.49 -13.70 -10.88
C LYS A 395 12.63 -14.63 -10.04
N LYS A 396 11.85 -15.53 -10.68
CA LYS A 396 10.98 -16.49 -9.98
C LYS A 396 11.10 -17.89 -10.55
N PRO A 397 10.93 -18.94 -9.72
CA PRO A 397 10.77 -20.30 -10.22
C PRO A 397 9.40 -20.45 -10.92
N TYR A 398 9.38 -21.21 -12.01
CA TYR A 398 8.17 -21.58 -12.77
C TYR A 398 8.42 -22.90 -13.50
N ASN A 399 7.59 -23.90 -13.24
CA ASN A 399 7.67 -25.26 -13.84
C ASN A 399 9.09 -25.86 -13.80
N GLY A 400 9.77 -25.78 -12.65
CA GLY A 400 11.12 -26.31 -12.47
C GLY A 400 12.24 -25.51 -13.15
N LYS A 401 11.91 -24.39 -13.81
CA LYS A 401 12.88 -23.46 -14.43
C LYS A 401 12.82 -22.10 -13.73
N THR A 402 13.81 -21.26 -13.99
CA THR A 402 13.77 -19.86 -13.58
C THR A 402 13.24 -18.99 -14.72
N ILE A 403 12.34 -18.08 -14.41
CA ILE A 403 11.85 -17.06 -15.33
C ILE A 403 12.23 -15.66 -14.87
N TYR A 404 12.43 -14.78 -15.84
CA TYR A 404 12.83 -13.40 -15.66
C TYR A 404 11.80 -12.49 -16.32
N TYR A 405 11.35 -11.47 -15.61
CA TYR A 405 10.43 -10.47 -16.16
C TYR A 405 10.62 -9.12 -15.47
N ARG A 406 10.04 -8.08 -16.06
CA ARG A 406 10.09 -6.70 -15.56
C ARG A 406 8.82 -6.38 -14.78
N GLU A 407 8.92 -5.77 -13.61
CA GLU A 407 7.80 -5.05 -12.99
C GLU A 407 7.90 -3.56 -13.33
N LEU A 408 6.76 -2.91 -13.53
CA LEU A 408 6.68 -1.46 -13.76
C LEU A 408 7.22 -0.70 -12.53
N PRO A 409 7.63 0.57 -12.69
CA PRO A 409 7.95 1.42 -11.56
C PRO A 409 6.83 1.37 -10.53
N GLY A 410 7.15 0.98 -9.30
CA GLY A 410 6.15 0.77 -8.28
C GLY A 410 5.33 2.04 -8.01
N LEU A 411 4.06 1.92 -7.67
CA LEU A 411 3.13 3.06 -7.52
C LEU A 411 3.76 4.15 -6.64
N TRP A 412 4.21 3.80 -5.44
CA TRP A 412 4.85 4.74 -4.51
C TRP A 412 6.38 4.84 -4.65
N ASN A 413 7.03 3.95 -5.41
CA ASN A 413 8.47 3.94 -5.71
C ASN A 413 8.71 3.92 -7.23
N GLY A 414 8.64 5.10 -7.85
CA GLY A 414 8.89 5.30 -9.28
C GLY A 414 7.67 5.74 -10.09
N GLY A 415 6.47 5.25 -9.77
CA GLY A 415 5.20 5.75 -10.33
C GLY A 415 4.88 7.16 -9.86
N MET A 416 5.27 7.48 -8.62
CA MET A 416 5.16 8.80 -8.00
C MET A 416 6.50 9.54 -7.91
N TYR A 417 7.36 9.41 -8.92
CA TYR A 417 8.74 9.90 -8.85
C TYR A 417 8.84 11.44 -8.83
N HIS A 418 8.10 12.12 -9.70
CA HIS A 418 8.15 13.58 -9.87
C HIS A 418 7.08 14.31 -9.04
N TRP A 419 6.73 13.78 -7.88
CA TRP A 419 5.69 14.32 -6.99
C TRP A 419 6.30 15.16 -5.88
N ASN A 420 5.59 16.20 -5.43
CA ASN A 420 5.93 16.84 -4.16
C ASN A 420 5.70 15.82 -3.05
N THR A 421 6.75 15.49 -2.30
CA THR A 421 6.70 14.39 -1.33
C THR A 421 6.97 14.92 0.08
N LEU A 422 6.00 14.74 0.97
CA LEU A 422 6.14 14.99 2.41
C LEU A 422 6.15 13.65 3.13
N PHE A 423 7.11 13.47 4.04
CA PHE A 423 7.16 12.31 4.92
C PHE A 423 6.78 12.74 6.32
N VAL A 424 5.80 12.07 6.92
CA VAL A 424 5.28 12.40 8.26
C VAL A 424 5.40 11.16 9.12
N GLU A 425 6.08 11.27 10.25
CA GLU A 425 6.08 10.20 11.23
C GLU A 425 4.67 10.00 11.79
N ILE A 426 4.22 8.75 11.83
CA ILE A 426 2.91 8.35 12.35
C ILE A 426 3.07 7.21 13.37
N PRO A 427 2.09 7.01 14.27
CA PRO A 427 2.14 5.95 15.27
C PRO A 427 2.24 4.54 14.64
N SER A 428 3.08 3.67 15.19
CA SER A 428 3.23 2.30 14.64
C SER A 428 1.95 1.47 14.74
N GLU A 429 1.09 1.72 15.72
CA GLU A 429 -0.17 1.00 15.95
C GLU A 429 -1.21 1.16 14.83
N VAL A 430 -1.08 2.20 13.98
CA VAL A 430 -1.96 2.35 12.79
C VAL A 430 -1.51 1.48 11.61
N PHE A 431 -0.39 0.76 11.76
CA PHE A 431 0.11 -0.23 10.82
C PHE A 431 0.00 -1.65 11.39
N SER A 432 -1.10 -2.32 11.07
CA SER A 432 -1.36 -3.71 11.48
C SER A 432 -1.66 -4.58 10.24
N PRO A 433 -0.65 -4.88 9.39
CA PRO A 433 -0.87 -5.69 8.21
C PRO A 433 -0.99 -7.18 8.55
N VAL A 434 -1.89 -7.89 7.87
CA VAL A 434 -2.05 -9.34 8.01
C VAL A 434 -1.26 -10.09 6.92
N LYS A 435 -0.05 -10.52 7.29
CA LYS A 435 0.85 -11.32 6.45
C LYS A 435 0.65 -12.81 6.66
N THR A 436 0.38 -13.23 7.89
CA THR A 436 0.04 -14.61 8.30
C THR A 436 -1.33 -14.63 8.97
N VAL A 437 -2.02 -15.78 8.94
CA VAL A 437 -3.34 -15.91 9.59
C VAL A 437 -3.29 -15.63 11.09
N LEU A 438 -2.14 -15.85 11.72
CA LEU A 438 -1.94 -15.61 13.15
C LEU A 438 -1.85 -14.13 13.51
N ASP A 439 -1.58 -13.25 12.54
CA ASP A 439 -1.54 -11.80 12.77
C ASP A 439 -2.92 -11.29 13.22
N LEU A 440 -4.01 -11.96 12.83
CA LEU A 440 -5.37 -11.66 13.29
C LEU A 440 -5.57 -11.86 14.80
N THR A 441 -4.64 -12.53 15.50
CA THR A 441 -4.69 -12.68 16.97
C THR A 441 -4.05 -11.50 17.71
N ALA A 442 -3.40 -10.58 17.00
CA ALA A 442 -2.81 -9.39 17.60
C ALA A 442 -3.90 -8.45 18.11
N SER A 443 -3.56 -7.62 19.11
CA SER A 443 -4.52 -6.75 19.80
C SER A 443 -5.25 -5.80 18.86
N GLU A 444 -4.62 -5.37 17.78
CA GLU A 444 -5.16 -4.46 16.77
C GLU A 444 -6.32 -5.08 15.97
N HIS A 445 -6.42 -6.41 15.96
CA HIS A 445 -7.43 -7.20 15.24
C HIS A 445 -8.48 -7.82 16.18
N GLN A 446 -8.43 -7.52 17.47
CA GLN A 446 -9.40 -7.97 18.47
C GLN A 446 -10.26 -6.78 18.91
N ALA A 447 -11.49 -7.03 19.36
CA ALA A 447 -12.31 -6.01 20.00
C ALA A 447 -11.60 -5.39 21.23
N ASP A 448 -12.01 -4.19 21.64
CA ASP A 448 -11.52 -3.53 22.86
C ASP A 448 -12.00 -4.20 24.15
#